data_AF-A0A239QVF9-F1
#
_entry.id   AF-A0A239QVF9-F1
#
_cell.length_a   1.000
_cell.length_b   1.000
_cell.length_c   1.000
_cell.angle_alpha   90.00
_cell.angle_beta   90.00
_cell.angle_gamma   90.00
#
_symmetry.space_group_name_H-M   'P 1'
#
loop_
_entity.id
_entity.type
_entity.pdbx_description
1 polymer ?
#
loop_
_entity_poly.entity_id
_entity_poly.type
_entity_poly.pdbx_seq_one_letter_code
_entity_poly.pdbx_strand_id
1 'polypeptide(L)' 'MEVRIGDGSGNEQYRTCASCGADCEPDPFDAGEGDGVRIAFVCPNCGLHSVIDPFGHLR' A
#
# COMPACT_ATOMS: atom_id res chain seq x y z
N MET A 1 25.08 3.35 2.57
CA MET A 1 23.90 3.96 1.93
C MET A 1 22.70 3.20 2.45
N GLU A 2 21.96 3.77 3.40
CA GLU A 2 20.73 3.13 3.91
C GLU A 2 19.65 3.27 2.83
N VAL A 3 19.13 2.16 2.33
CA VAL A 3 17.95 2.20 1.46
C VAL A 3 16.76 2.41 2.39
N ARG A 4 16.17 3.61 2.34
CA ARG A 4 14.91 3.88 3.02
C ARG A 4 13.80 3.31 2.15
N ILE A 5 13.25 2.19 2.58
CA ILE A 5 12.02 1.64 2.00
C ILE A 5 10.89 2.59 2.40
N GLY A 6 10.08 3.09 1.45
CA GLY A 6 8.93 4.00 1.68
C GLY A 6 8.60 4.85 0.44
N ASP A 7 7.40 5.44 0.34
CA ASP A 7 7.03 6.32 -0.80
C ASP A 7 7.59 7.75 -0.71
N GLY A 8 8.33 8.06 0.37
CA GLY A 8 8.93 9.39 0.58
C GLY A 8 7.95 10.46 1.08
N SER A 9 6.68 10.14 1.30
CA SER A 9 5.68 11.08 1.84
C SER A 9 5.85 11.36 3.34
N GLY A 10 6.61 10.52 4.05
CA GLY A 10 6.67 10.52 5.51
C GLY A 10 5.42 9.94 6.19
N ASN A 11 4.45 9.44 5.41
CA ASN A 11 3.18 8.88 5.89
C ASN A 11 3.09 7.40 5.57
N GLU A 12 3.80 6.57 6.32
CA GLU A 12 3.91 5.13 6.05
C GLU A 12 2.76 4.30 6.67
N GLN A 13 1.71 4.96 7.18
CA GLN A 13 0.60 4.27 7.84
C GLN A 13 -0.19 3.35 6.90
N TYR A 14 -0.20 3.63 5.58
CA TYR A 14 -0.83 2.77 4.59
C TYR A 14 -0.09 1.43 4.43
N ARG A 15 1.20 1.36 4.78
CA ARG A 15 2.02 0.14 4.76
C ARG A 15 2.24 -0.47 6.15
N THR A 16 2.17 0.31 7.22
CA THR A 16 2.33 -0.22 8.58
C THR A 16 1.01 -0.79 9.10
N CYS A 17 0.97 -2.10 9.35
CA CYS A 17 -0.21 -2.79 9.87
C CYS A 17 -0.64 -2.21 11.23
N ALA A 18 -1.89 -1.76 11.34
CA ALA A 18 -2.41 -1.17 12.58
C ALA A 18 -2.55 -2.18 13.73
N SER A 19 -2.65 -3.48 13.44
CA SER A 19 -2.81 -4.52 14.47
C SER A 19 -1.49 -5.00 15.07
N CYS A 20 -0.45 -5.19 14.25
CA CYS A 20 0.80 -5.80 14.70
C CYS A 20 2.05 -4.93 14.48
N GLY A 21 1.91 -3.77 13.81
CA GLY A 21 3.02 -2.88 13.49
C GLY A 21 3.97 -3.39 12.41
N ALA A 22 3.65 -4.53 11.77
CA ALA A 22 4.46 -5.08 10.69
C ALA A 22 4.38 -4.23 9.42
N ASP A 23 5.41 -4.31 8.60
CA ASP A 23 5.39 -3.76 7.25
C ASP A 23 4.59 -4.69 6.33
N CYS A 24 3.48 -4.20 5.80
CA CYS A 24 2.63 -4.94 4.87
C CYS A 24 3.25 -5.00 3.48
N GLU A 25 3.11 -6.15 2.82
CA GLU A 25 3.61 -6.34 1.46
C GLU A 25 2.64 -5.72 0.43
N PRO A 26 3.16 -5.00 -0.58
CA PRO A 26 2.34 -4.47 -1.66
C PRO A 26 1.98 -5.57 -2.68
N ASP A 27 0.71 -5.62 -3.06
CA ASP A 27 0.14 -6.50 -4.07
C ASP A 27 -0.64 -5.64 -5.10
N PRO A 28 -0.03 -5.33 -6.26
CA PRO A 28 -0.68 -4.54 -7.30
C PRO A 28 -1.69 -5.39 -8.08
N PHE A 29 -2.88 -4.84 -8.33
CA PHE A 29 -3.93 -5.52 -9.09
C PHE A 29 -4.69 -4.55 -10.00
N ASP A 30 -5.26 -5.11 -11.07
CA ASP A 30 -6.16 -4.39 -11.97
C ASP A 30 -7.52 -4.18 -11.29
N ALA A 31 -7.95 -2.93 -11.17
CA ALA A 31 -9.19 -2.56 -10.49
C ALA A 31 -10.42 -2.54 -11.42
N GLY A 32 -10.26 -2.95 -12.69
CA GLY A 32 -11.31 -2.94 -13.69
C GLY A 32 -11.22 -1.78 -14.69
N GLU A 33 -12.05 -1.86 -15.73
CA GLU A 33 -12.04 -0.93 -16.85
C GLU A 33 -12.34 0.51 -16.38
N GLY A 34 -11.37 1.41 -16.58
CA GLY A 34 -11.46 2.82 -16.18
C GLY A 34 -10.97 3.13 -14.76
N ASP A 35 -10.63 2.13 -13.94
CA ASP A 35 -10.15 2.30 -12.56
C ASP A 35 -8.64 2.04 -12.38
N GLY A 36 -7.96 1.58 -13.43
CA GLY A 36 -6.50 1.47 -13.48
C GLY A 36 -5.92 0.44 -12.50
N VAL A 37 -4.67 0.67 -12.08
CA VAL A 37 -3.96 -0.19 -11.13
C VAL A 37 -4.12 0.34 -9.72
N ARG A 38 -4.51 -0.55 -8.80
CA ARG A 38 -4.51 -0.28 -7.35
C ARG A 38 -3.50 -1.16 -6.65
N ILE A 39 -3.10 -0.76 -5.45
CA ILE A 39 -2.13 -1.51 -4.64
C ILE A 39 -2.80 -1.89 -3.33
N ALA A 40 -2.96 -3.18 -3.09
CA ALA A 40 -3.31 -3.72 -1.78
C ALA A 40 -2.05 -3.84 -0.93
N PHE A 41 -2.13 -3.50 0.36
CA PHE A 41 -1.10 -3.79 1.34
C PHE A 41 -1.60 -4.91 2.24
N VAL A 42 -0.94 -6.05 2.20
CA VAL A 42 -1.35 -7.26 2.92
C VAL A 42 -0.33 -7.55 4.03
N CYS A 43 -0.82 -7.61 5.27
CA CYS A 43 -0.04 -8.08 6.39
C CYS A 43 0.06 -9.62 6.33
N PRO A 44 1.26 -10.20 6.39
CA PRO A 44 1.42 -11.66 6.37
C PRO A 44 0.78 -12.35 7.61
N ASN A 45 0.57 -11.60 8.70
CA ASN A 45 0.03 -12.14 9.94
C ASN A 45 -1.47 -11.82 10.17
N CYS A 46 -1.97 -10.74 9.56
CA CYS A 46 -3.32 -10.23 9.82
C CYS A 46 -4.23 -10.18 8.58
N GLY A 47 -3.67 -10.38 7.38
CA GLY A 47 -4.40 -10.27 6.12
C GLY A 47 -4.41 -8.84 5.56
N LEU A 48 -5.42 -8.50 4.77
CA LEU A 48 -5.54 -7.21 4.09
C LEU A 48 -5.55 -6.05 5.09
N HIS A 49 -4.63 -5.09 4.91
CA HIS A 49 -4.52 -3.90 5.75
C HIS A 49 -5.10 -2.67 5.05
N SER A 50 -4.66 -2.37 3.82
CA SER A 50 -5.13 -1.20 3.08
C SER A 50 -5.18 -1.44 1.58
N VAL A 51 -5.91 -0.60 0.85
CA VAL A 51 -5.89 -0.52 -0.61
C VAL A 51 -5.77 0.95 -0.99
N ILE A 52 -4.79 1.29 -1.82
CA ILE A 52 -4.59 2.65 -2.30
C ILE A 52 -4.73 2.73 -3.82
N ASP A 53 -5.20 3.89 -4.28
CA ASP A 53 -5.09 4.31 -5.68
C ASP A 53 -3.96 5.35 -5.78
N PRO A 54 -2.76 4.98 -6.29
CA PRO A 54 -1.65 5.92 -6.41
C PRO A 54 -1.94 7.06 -7.39
N PHE A 55 -2.92 6.89 -8.29
CA PHE A 55 -3.31 7.89 -9.29
C PHE A 55 -4.58 8.65 -8.93
N GLY A 56 -5.12 8.48 -7.71
CA GLY A 56 -6.37 9.12 -7.31
C GLY A 56 -6.32 10.65 -7.36
N HIS A 57 -5.13 11.24 -7.29
CA HIS A 57 -4.89 12.68 -7.42
C HIS A 57 -4.93 13.20 -8.87
N LEU A 58 -4.96 12.31 -9.87
CA LEU A 58 -5.00 12.65 -11.29
C LEU A 58 -6.42 12.61 -11.88
N ARG A 59 -7.42 12.26 -11.07
CA ARG A 59 -8.84 12.18 -11.46
C ARG A 59 -9.61 13.45 -11.08
#